data_AF-A0A7G5MXI4-F1
#
_entry.id   AF-A0A7G5MXI4-F1
#
_cell.length_a   1.000
_cell.length_b   1.000
_cell.length_c   1.000
_cell.angle_alpha   90.00
_cell.angle_beta   90.00
_cell.angle_gamma   90.00
#
_symmetry.space_group_name_H-M   'P 1'
#
loop_
_entity.id
_entity.type
_entity.pdbx_description
1 polymer ?
#
loop_
_entity_poly.entity_id
_entity_poly.type
_entity_poly.pdbx_seq_one_letter_code
_entity_poly.pdbx_strand_id
1 'polypeptide(L)'
;MGFDSPHTCYLAGGQSGRIQPQKERSIKSFQEARKMKNIYEIMKEFGIEIPEDKKEGFDKAWKENYRTKAEFEKAAAKRDEYKQSLEDVQGKLEDFEKVDVEDLQNQVKTLTADLQKEKEERAAEESRRALEKTVDTFMGDKKFVNSLTADSIRGKLMEELDKDTAKGKSIEDIFKGLITDKDGNQIPNIVVDEGQQKAEQNKAKFTTKFTGTGNGGMTKDDFRKLSLDERTKLKQSDPELYEAMRK
;
A
#
# COMPACT_ATOMS: atom_id res chain seq x y z
N MET A 1 41.60 41.35 -72.70
CA MET A 1 43.03 41.70 -72.49
C MET A 1 43.04 42.72 -71.36
N GLY A 2 43.57 42.52 -70.16
CA GLY A 2 44.43 41.52 -69.56
C GLY A 2 44.95 42.14 -68.24
N PHE A 3 45.62 41.33 -67.43
CA PHE A 3 46.47 41.68 -66.28
C PHE A 3 45.87 41.79 -64.86
N ASP A 4 45.99 40.64 -64.17
CA ASP A 4 46.66 40.43 -62.88
C ASP A 4 47.16 41.66 -62.08
N SER A 5 46.66 41.77 -60.83
CA SER A 5 47.36 41.76 -59.51
C SER A 5 48.83 42.21 -59.39
N PRO A 6 49.28 42.80 -58.24
CA PRO A 6 49.37 42.02 -56.99
C PRO A 6 49.33 42.75 -55.61
N HIS A 7 48.81 42.00 -54.62
CA HIS A 7 49.27 41.74 -53.23
C HIS A 7 50.02 42.76 -52.33
N THR A 8 49.78 42.51 -51.01
CA THR A 8 50.49 42.88 -49.75
C THR A 8 49.76 43.96 -48.93
N CYS A 9 49.53 43.90 -47.61
CA CYS A 9 50.10 43.18 -46.46
C CYS A 9 49.07 43.24 -45.29
N TYR A 10 48.72 42.13 -44.62
CA TYR A 10 49.21 41.62 -43.32
C TYR A 10 48.33 41.89 -42.08
N LEU A 11 48.23 40.84 -41.28
CA LEU A 11 47.47 40.63 -40.05
C LEU A 11 48.08 41.32 -38.82
N ALA A 12 47.25 41.85 -37.92
CA ALA A 12 47.45 41.95 -36.46
C ALA A 12 46.09 42.36 -35.87
N GLY A 13 45.50 41.76 -34.84
CA GLY A 13 46.04 41.30 -33.56
C GLY A 13 44.96 41.67 -32.54
N GLY A 14 44.52 40.71 -31.73
CA GLY A 14 43.28 40.81 -30.96
C GLY A 14 43.24 41.94 -29.91
N GLN A 15 42.04 42.47 -29.70
CA GLN A 15 41.59 42.85 -28.36
C GLN A 15 40.19 42.30 -28.14
N SER A 16 40.12 41.38 -27.18
CA SER A 16 38.93 40.85 -26.55
C SER A 16 38.16 41.99 -25.87
N GLY A 17 37.39 42.73 -26.67
CA GLY A 17 36.42 43.70 -26.19
C GLY A 17 35.09 42.98 -25.95
N ARG A 18 34.90 42.51 -24.72
CA ARG A 18 33.63 41.99 -24.17
C ARG A 18 32.45 42.73 -24.84
N ILE A 19 31.71 42.04 -25.71
CA ILE A 19 30.49 42.56 -26.34
C ILE A 19 29.50 42.74 -25.18
N GLN A 20 29.44 43.94 -24.60
CA GLN A 20 28.42 44.25 -23.60
C GLN A 20 27.05 44.00 -24.25
N PRO A 21 26.15 43.22 -23.63
CA PRO A 21 24.84 42.92 -24.21
C PRO A 21 24.18 44.24 -24.65
N GLN A 22 23.59 44.26 -25.86
CA GLN A 22 22.99 45.44 -26.48
C GLN A 22 22.10 46.25 -25.51
N LYS A 23 21.43 45.56 -24.56
CA LYS A 23 20.69 46.19 -23.46
C LYS A 23 21.56 47.11 -22.57
N GLU A 24 22.73 46.69 -22.09
CA GLU A 24 23.59 47.52 -21.21
C GLU A 24 24.21 48.71 -21.94
N ARG A 25 24.57 48.56 -23.21
CA ARG A 25 25.03 49.69 -24.05
C ARG A 25 23.91 50.69 -24.31
N SER A 26 22.70 50.21 -24.55
CA SER A 26 21.52 51.08 -24.74
C SER A 26 21.17 51.83 -23.45
N ILE A 27 21.29 51.20 -22.29
CA ILE A 27 20.97 51.83 -20.99
C ILE A 27 22.04 52.89 -20.65
N LYS A 28 23.32 52.60 -20.86
CA LYS A 28 24.40 53.58 -20.65
C LYS A 28 24.32 54.76 -21.62
N SER A 29 24.10 54.53 -22.92
CA SER A 29 23.94 55.63 -23.89
C SER A 29 22.70 56.49 -23.62
N PHE A 30 21.63 55.88 -23.09
CA PHE A 30 20.42 56.60 -22.68
C PHE A 30 20.59 57.37 -21.36
N GLN A 31 21.47 56.93 -20.46
CA GLN A 31 21.82 57.66 -19.23
C GLN A 31 22.84 58.79 -19.51
N GLU A 32 23.81 58.56 -20.38
CA GLU A 32 24.90 59.51 -20.69
C GLU A 32 24.44 60.63 -21.64
N ALA A 33 23.47 60.38 -22.52
CA ALA A 33 22.77 61.41 -23.30
C ALA A 33 21.80 62.28 -22.47
N ARG A 34 21.61 61.96 -21.18
CA ARG A 34 20.60 62.58 -20.30
C ARG A 34 21.18 63.60 -19.32
N LYS A 35 22.30 64.24 -19.65
CA LYS A 35 22.64 65.55 -19.05
C LYS A 35 21.64 66.58 -19.56
N MET A 36 20.49 66.62 -18.90
CA MET A 36 19.41 67.57 -19.13
C MET A 36 19.95 69.00 -19.03
N LYS A 37 20.16 69.66 -20.18
CA LYS A 37 20.48 71.09 -20.27
C LYS A 37 19.44 71.90 -19.49
N ASN A 38 19.88 72.98 -18.84
CA ASN A 38 18.96 73.87 -18.15
C ASN A 38 18.12 74.63 -19.21
N ILE A 39 16.84 74.91 -18.96
CA ILE A 39 15.99 75.60 -19.96
C ILE A 39 16.56 76.94 -20.37
N TYR A 40 17.24 77.65 -19.47
CA TYR A 40 17.82 78.95 -19.78
C TYR A 40 18.99 78.81 -20.76
N GLU A 41 19.75 77.71 -20.68
CA GLU A 41 20.81 77.39 -21.65
C GLU A 41 20.22 77.03 -23.01
N ILE A 42 19.12 76.24 -23.03
CA ILE A 42 18.40 75.90 -24.25
C ILE A 42 17.84 77.18 -24.91
N MET A 43 17.16 78.03 -24.15
CA MET A 43 16.60 79.28 -24.68
C MET A 43 17.68 80.23 -25.20
N LYS A 44 18.83 80.28 -24.53
CA LYS A 44 19.99 81.05 -24.97
C LYS A 44 20.63 80.49 -26.24
N GLU A 45 20.70 79.17 -26.42
CA GLU A 45 21.15 78.54 -27.69
C GLU A 45 20.26 78.95 -28.87
N PHE A 46 18.97 79.21 -28.64
CA PHE A 46 18.02 79.72 -29.65
C PHE A 46 17.94 81.26 -29.72
N GLY A 47 18.84 81.97 -29.02
CA GLY A 47 18.93 83.44 -29.06
C GLY A 47 17.86 84.18 -28.26
N ILE A 48 17.17 83.51 -27.33
CA ILE A 48 16.14 84.08 -26.46
C ILE A 48 16.72 84.26 -25.06
N GLU A 49 17.05 85.49 -24.68
CA GLU A 49 17.44 85.82 -23.30
C GLU A 49 16.22 86.32 -22.52
N ILE A 50 15.82 85.59 -21.48
CA ILE A 50 14.76 86.04 -20.58
C ILE A 50 15.32 87.15 -19.68
N PRO A 51 14.74 88.37 -19.72
CA PRO A 51 15.18 89.46 -18.87
C PRO A 51 14.90 89.15 -17.39
N GLU A 52 15.75 89.67 -16.52
CA GLU A 52 15.86 89.22 -15.13
C GLU A 52 14.58 89.44 -14.30
N ASP A 53 13.84 90.50 -14.61
CA ASP A 53 12.54 90.85 -14.05
C ASP A 53 11.40 89.88 -14.42
N LYS A 54 11.57 89.09 -15.49
CA LYS A 54 10.58 88.12 -15.97
C LYS A 54 10.94 86.66 -15.69
N LYS A 55 12.15 86.41 -15.15
CA LYS A 55 12.61 85.05 -14.83
C LYS A 55 11.64 84.34 -13.88
N GLU A 56 11.19 84.99 -12.81
CA GLU A 56 10.26 84.38 -11.84
C GLU A 56 8.90 84.02 -12.46
N GLY A 57 8.34 84.90 -13.29
CA GLY A 57 7.06 84.66 -13.97
C GLY A 57 7.15 83.51 -14.97
N PHE A 58 8.25 83.43 -15.71
CA PHE A 58 8.54 82.31 -16.61
C PHE A 58 8.74 81.00 -15.84
N ASP A 59 9.51 81.02 -14.75
CA ASP A 59 9.81 79.83 -13.96
C ASP A 59 8.54 79.21 -13.36
N LYS A 60 7.61 80.06 -12.92
CA LYS A 60 6.28 79.65 -12.45
C LYS A 60 5.46 79.03 -13.58
N ALA A 61 5.31 79.73 -14.70
CA ALA A 61 4.54 79.23 -15.84
C ALA A 61 5.12 77.94 -16.44
N TRP A 62 6.45 77.80 -16.44
CA TRP A 62 7.14 76.64 -16.96
C TRP A 62 7.02 75.43 -16.02
N LYS A 63 7.21 75.60 -14.71
CA LYS A 63 7.01 74.55 -13.70
C LYS A 63 5.55 74.07 -13.64
N GLU A 64 4.60 74.97 -13.88
CA GLU A 64 3.17 74.65 -13.91
C GLU A 64 2.75 73.90 -15.20
N ASN A 65 3.35 74.21 -16.36
CA ASN A 65 2.94 73.64 -17.66
C ASN A 65 3.79 72.46 -18.15
N TYR A 66 5.04 72.36 -17.72
CA TYR A 66 5.97 71.35 -18.23
C TYR A 66 6.54 70.57 -17.04
N ARG A 67 6.08 69.32 -16.90
CA ARG A 67 6.44 68.36 -15.86
C ARG A 67 7.86 68.55 -15.34
N THR A 68 7.97 68.85 -14.05
CA THR A 68 9.24 68.86 -13.33
C THR A 68 9.93 67.50 -13.49
N LYS A 69 11.26 67.47 -13.66
CA LYS A 69 12.06 66.23 -13.78
C LYS A 69 11.69 65.18 -12.72
N ALA A 70 11.29 65.63 -11.52
CA ALA A 70 10.81 64.80 -10.43
C ALA A 70 9.55 63.98 -10.76
N GLU A 71 8.59 64.51 -11.53
CA GLU A 71 7.43 63.72 -11.97
C GLU A 71 7.80 62.65 -12.98
N PHE A 72 8.75 62.94 -13.87
CA PHE A 72 9.26 61.95 -14.81
C PHE A 72 10.03 60.84 -14.10
N GLU A 73 10.88 61.17 -13.12
CA GLU A 73 11.59 60.18 -12.30
C GLU A 73 10.64 59.32 -11.48
N LYS A 74 9.59 59.91 -10.88
CA LYS A 74 8.53 59.15 -10.20
C LYS A 74 7.77 58.23 -11.17
N ALA A 75 7.47 58.69 -12.38
CA ALA A 75 6.82 57.86 -13.39
C ALA A 75 7.73 56.72 -13.87
N ALA A 76 9.02 56.98 -14.06
CA ALA A 76 10.01 55.97 -14.41
C ALA A 76 10.19 54.94 -13.30
N ALA A 77 10.28 55.37 -12.03
CA ALA A 77 10.36 54.48 -10.88
C ALA A 77 9.14 53.57 -10.76
N LYS A 78 7.92 54.13 -10.88
CA LYS A 78 6.69 53.32 -10.92
C LYS A 78 6.67 52.34 -12.08
N ARG A 79 7.14 52.76 -13.26
CA ARG A 79 7.20 51.91 -14.45
C ARG A 79 8.16 50.74 -14.23
N ASP A 80 9.30 50.98 -13.59
CA ASP A 80 10.29 49.95 -13.29
C ASP A 80 9.80 49.00 -12.17
N GLU A 81 9.11 49.51 -11.14
CA GLU A 81 8.40 48.70 -10.14
C GLU A 81 7.34 47.79 -10.78
N TYR A 82 6.47 48.34 -11.63
CA TYR A 82 5.46 47.55 -12.32
C TYR A 82 6.08 46.51 -13.24
N LYS A 83 7.19 46.85 -13.89
CA LYS A 83 7.91 45.91 -14.74
C LYS A 83 8.49 44.75 -13.93
N GLN A 84 9.08 45.03 -12.78
CA GLN A 84 9.61 44.00 -11.89
C GLN A 84 8.49 43.10 -11.35
N SER A 85 7.37 43.68 -10.92
CA SER A 85 6.20 42.90 -10.49
C SER A 85 5.61 42.04 -11.61
N LEU A 86 5.66 42.49 -12.87
CA LEU A 86 5.21 41.71 -14.01
C LEU A 86 6.16 40.55 -14.31
N GLU A 87 7.47 40.78 -14.29
CA GLU A 87 8.47 39.73 -14.45
C GLU A 87 8.35 38.65 -13.35
N ASP A 88 8.11 39.06 -12.10
CA ASP A 88 7.88 38.13 -10.98
C ASP A 88 6.60 37.30 -11.14
N VAL A 89 5.50 37.92 -11.59
CA VAL A 89 4.22 37.23 -11.83
C VAL A 89 4.34 36.26 -13.00
N GLN A 90 5.04 36.66 -14.07
CA GLN A 90 5.29 35.80 -15.23
C GLN A 90 6.14 34.58 -14.84
N GLY A 91 7.20 34.77 -14.06
CA GLY A 91 8.02 33.65 -13.58
C GLY A 91 7.22 32.64 -12.76
N LYS A 92 6.37 33.12 -11.83
CA LYS A 92 5.48 32.23 -11.06
C LYS A 92 4.47 31.50 -11.95
N LEU A 93 3.93 32.16 -12.97
CA LEU A 93 2.97 31.55 -13.89
C LEU A 93 3.61 30.43 -14.73
N GLU A 94 4.84 30.65 -15.23
CA GLU A 94 5.60 29.60 -15.93
C GLU A 94 5.86 28.39 -15.04
N ASP A 95 6.10 28.59 -13.74
CA ASP A 95 6.29 27.49 -12.80
C ASP A 95 4.99 26.70 -12.54
N PHE A 96 3.82 27.35 -12.60
CA PHE A 96 2.52 26.67 -12.54
C PHE A 96 2.15 25.95 -13.84
N GLU A 97 2.49 26.51 -15.01
CA GLU A 97 2.24 25.84 -16.30
C GLU A 97 3.06 24.56 -16.47
N LYS A 98 4.24 24.48 -15.86
CA LYS A 98 5.05 23.26 -15.82
C LYS A 98 4.44 22.15 -14.94
N VAL A 99 3.46 22.48 -14.09
CA VAL A 99 2.77 21.48 -13.27
C VAL A 99 1.73 20.77 -14.13
N ASP A 100 1.97 19.49 -14.38
CA ASP A 100 0.99 18.64 -15.04
C ASP A 100 -0.13 18.26 -14.05
N VAL A 101 -1.19 19.08 -14.07
CA VAL A 101 -2.38 18.86 -13.24
C VAL A 101 -3.09 17.55 -13.61
N GLU A 102 -2.99 17.11 -14.86
CA GLU A 102 -3.61 15.86 -15.32
C GLU A 102 -2.87 14.64 -14.77
N ASP A 103 -1.53 14.65 -14.78
CA ASP A 103 -0.72 13.61 -14.14
C ASP A 103 -0.99 13.55 -12.62
N LEU A 104 -1.00 14.69 -11.93
CA LEU A 104 -1.33 14.74 -10.50
C LEU A 104 -2.73 14.18 -10.20
N GLN A 105 -3.73 14.54 -11.01
CA GLN A 105 -5.08 13.98 -10.86
C GLN A 105 -5.11 12.47 -11.09
N ASN A 106 -4.36 11.96 -12.07
CA ASN A 106 -4.26 10.54 -12.36
C ASN A 106 -3.55 9.80 -11.22
N GLN A 107 -2.46 10.33 -10.68
CA GLN A 107 -1.79 9.77 -9.50
C GLN A 107 -2.72 9.70 -8.29
N VAL A 108 -3.47 10.77 -8.01
CA VAL A 108 -4.44 10.78 -6.91
C VAL A 108 -5.53 9.72 -7.10
N LYS A 109 -6.06 9.56 -8.32
CA LYS A 109 -7.04 8.50 -8.61
C LYS A 109 -6.47 7.10 -8.38
N THR A 110 -5.27 6.84 -8.88
CA THR A 110 -4.58 5.55 -8.73
C THR A 110 -4.32 5.25 -7.25
N LEU A 111 -3.71 6.19 -6.51
CA LEU A 111 -3.44 6.03 -5.08
C LEU A 111 -4.71 5.82 -4.26
N THR A 112 -5.81 6.48 -4.62
CA THR A 112 -7.11 6.30 -3.95
C THR A 112 -7.67 4.90 -4.20
N ALA A 113 -7.58 4.40 -5.43
CA ALA A 113 -8.03 3.05 -5.78
C ALA A 113 -7.18 1.97 -5.09
N ASP A 114 -5.86 2.13 -5.09
CA ASP A 114 -4.93 1.21 -4.42
C ASP A 114 -5.17 1.15 -2.91
N LEU A 115 -5.38 2.31 -2.28
CA LEU A 115 -5.64 2.40 -0.84
C LEU A 115 -6.99 1.77 -0.46
N GLN A 116 -8.00 1.88 -1.31
CA GLN A 116 -9.28 1.23 -1.10
C GLN A 116 -9.15 -0.29 -1.23
N LYS A 117 -8.45 -0.77 -2.27
CA LYS A 117 -8.16 -2.18 -2.47
C LYS A 117 -7.37 -2.79 -1.31
N GLU A 118 -6.32 -2.11 -0.84
CA GLU A 118 -5.51 -2.59 0.28
C GLU A 118 -6.33 -2.68 1.58
N LYS A 119 -7.24 -1.73 1.82
CA LYS A 119 -8.15 -1.79 2.97
C LYS A 119 -9.09 -2.99 2.90
N GLU A 120 -9.66 -3.26 1.74
CA GLU A 120 -10.55 -4.40 1.53
C GLU A 120 -9.79 -5.73 1.66
N GLU A 121 -8.59 -5.83 1.09
CA GLU A 121 -7.73 -7.02 1.21
C GLU A 121 -7.29 -7.27 2.66
N ARG A 122 -6.91 -6.22 3.41
CA ARG A 122 -6.55 -6.35 4.83
C ARG A 122 -7.74 -6.74 5.69
N ALA A 123 -8.92 -6.17 5.44
CA ALA A 123 -10.14 -6.54 6.17
C ALA A 123 -10.52 -8.00 5.88
N ALA A 124 -10.44 -8.43 4.62
CA ALA A 124 -10.67 -9.82 4.23
C ALA A 124 -9.64 -10.76 4.89
N GLU A 125 -8.35 -10.42 4.85
CA GLU A 125 -7.30 -11.23 5.46
C GLU A 125 -7.39 -11.28 7.00
N GLU A 126 -7.76 -10.18 7.67
CA GLU A 126 -7.99 -10.18 9.11
C GLU A 126 -9.18 -11.07 9.48
N SER A 127 -10.28 -11.01 8.72
CA SER A 127 -11.43 -11.89 8.92
C SER A 127 -11.07 -13.37 8.70
N ARG A 128 -10.27 -13.65 7.67
CA ARG A 128 -9.78 -15.01 7.36
C ARG A 128 -8.87 -15.54 8.46
N ARG A 129 -7.97 -14.72 8.99
CA ARG A 129 -7.09 -15.09 10.12
C ARG A 129 -7.88 -15.31 11.41
N ALA A 130 -8.87 -14.47 11.68
CA ALA A 130 -9.74 -14.65 12.84
C ALA A 130 -10.55 -15.96 12.75
N LEU A 131 -11.05 -16.27 11.55
CA LEU A 131 -11.72 -17.53 11.26
C LEU A 131 -10.78 -18.73 11.45
N GLU A 132 -9.57 -18.66 10.88
CA GLU A 132 -8.55 -19.70 11.00
C GLU A 132 -8.20 -19.99 12.47
N LYS A 133 -7.96 -18.94 13.26
CA LYS A 133 -7.69 -19.10 14.70
C LYS A 133 -8.86 -19.74 15.46
N THR A 134 -10.10 -19.41 15.07
CA THR A 134 -11.30 -19.98 15.68
C THR A 134 -11.43 -21.47 15.35
N VAL A 135 -11.21 -21.83 14.08
CA VAL A 135 -11.17 -23.23 13.62
C VAL A 135 -10.07 -24.01 14.34
N ASP A 136 -8.86 -23.46 14.46
CA ASP A 136 -7.74 -24.11 15.12
C ASP A 136 -8.00 -24.38 16.60
N THR A 137 -8.58 -23.39 17.29
CA THR A 137 -8.98 -23.54 18.69
C THR A 137 -10.02 -24.65 18.83
N PHE A 138 -11.06 -24.63 18.00
CA PHE A 138 -12.13 -25.63 18.03
C PHE A 138 -11.65 -27.06 17.71
N MET A 139 -10.71 -27.19 16.77
CA MET A 139 -10.14 -28.48 16.36
C MET A 139 -9.11 -29.00 17.36
N GLY A 140 -8.38 -28.12 18.06
CA GLY A 140 -7.42 -28.51 19.11
C GLY A 140 -8.07 -29.30 20.25
N ASP A 141 -9.35 -29.04 20.52
CA ASP A 141 -10.13 -29.77 21.52
C ASP A 141 -10.57 -31.17 21.06
N LYS A 142 -10.42 -31.50 19.77
CA LYS A 142 -10.84 -32.79 19.20
C LYS A 142 -9.64 -33.75 19.07
N LYS A 143 -9.89 -35.03 19.31
CA LYS A 143 -8.90 -36.09 19.10
C LYS A 143 -9.19 -36.75 17.76
N PHE A 144 -8.35 -36.52 16.75
CA PHE A 144 -8.49 -37.18 15.45
C PHE A 144 -7.67 -38.47 15.42
N VAL A 145 -8.07 -39.42 14.56
CA VAL A 145 -7.35 -40.68 14.39
C VAL A 145 -5.92 -40.50 13.86
N ASN A 146 -5.69 -39.46 13.06
CA ASN A 146 -4.39 -39.08 12.51
C ASN A 146 -4.42 -37.58 12.12
N SER A 147 -3.25 -37.00 11.87
CA SER A 147 -3.13 -35.59 11.48
C SER A 147 -3.69 -35.30 10.09
N LEU A 148 -3.60 -36.23 9.14
CA LEU A 148 -4.11 -36.06 7.77
C LEU A 148 -5.63 -35.87 7.73
N THR A 149 -6.36 -36.62 8.55
CA THR A 149 -7.80 -36.52 8.72
C THR A 149 -8.15 -35.20 9.40
N ALA A 150 -7.37 -34.77 10.40
CA ALA A 150 -7.54 -33.46 11.01
C ALA A 150 -7.36 -32.34 9.96
N ASP A 151 -6.30 -32.37 9.16
CA ASP A 151 -6.03 -31.37 8.13
C ASP A 151 -7.10 -31.36 7.03
N SER A 152 -7.61 -32.53 6.63
CA SER A 152 -8.70 -32.64 5.65
C SER A 152 -10.01 -32.05 6.17
N ILE A 153 -10.35 -32.33 7.43
CA ILE A 153 -11.55 -31.77 8.08
C ILE A 153 -11.37 -30.26 8.31
N ARG A 154 -10.16 -29.80 8.66
CA ARG A 154 -9.83 -28.38 8.79
C ARG A 154 -10.10 -27.61 7.49
N GLY A 155 -9.58 -28.12 6.38
CA GLY A 155 -9.79 -27.51 5.06
C GLY A 155 -11.26 -27.45 4.66
N LYS A 156 -11.99 -28.56 4.83
CA LYS A 156 -13.44 -28.60 4.54
C LYS A 156 -14.25 -27.70 5.46
N LEU A 157 -13.87 -27.60 6.73
CA LEU A 157 -14.53 -26.74 7.71
C LEU A 157 -14.32 -25.27 7.36
N MET A 158 -13.10 -24.86 7.01
CA MET A 158 -12.84 -23.50 6.50
C MET A 158 -13.66 -23.19 5.24
N GLU A 159 -13.67 -24.09 4.26
CA GLU A 159 -14.45 -23.91 3.02
C GLU A 159 -15.95 -23.79 3.27
N GLU A 160 -16.50 -24.59 4.19
CA GLU A 160 -17.92 -24.54 4.51
C GLU A 160 -18.28 -23.29 5.33
N LEU A 161 -17.41 -22.81 6.21
CA LEU A 161 -17.61 -21.57 6.95
C LEU A 161 -17.49 -20.32 6.07
N ASP A 162 -16.69 -20.36 5.00
CA ASP A 162 -16.58 -19.28 4.02
C ASP A 162 -17.86 -19.13 3.16
N LYS A 163 -18.73 -20.15 3.10
CA LYS A 163 -19.99 -20.10 2.35
C LYS A 163 -21.07 -19.34 3.11
N ASP A 164 -21.91 -18.62 2.36
CA ASP A 164 -23.09 -17.93 2.91
C ASP A 164 -24.06 -18.89 3.63
N THR A 165 -24.04 -20.18 3.29
CA THR A 165 -24.86 -21.25 3.89
C THR A 165 -24.49 -21.60 5.33
N ALA A 166 -23.31 -21.18 5.80
CA ALA A 166 -22.86 -21.33 7.18
C ALA A 166 -23.25 -20.15 8.08
N LYS A 167 -23.67 -19.01 7.50
CA LYS A 167 -24.09 -17.83 8.27
C LYS A 167 -25.28 -18.19 9.18
N GLY A 168 -25.05 -18.15 10.49
CA GLY A 168 -26.06 -18.49 11.52
C GLY A 168 -26.06 -19.94 11.97
N LYS A 169 -25.17 -20.80 11.46
CA LYS A 169 -24.93 -22.15 11.99
C LYS A 169 -23.71 -22.15 12.92
N SER A 170 -23.73 -23.01 13.95
CA SER A 170 -22.56 -23.17 14.83
C SER A 170 -21.45 -23.96 14.14
N ILE A 171 -20.20 -23.73 14.55
CA ILE A 171 -19.03 -24.48 14.07
C ILE A 171 -19.19 -25.95 14.41
N GLU A 172 -19.74 -26.27 15.60
CA GLU A 172 -20.10 -27.63 16.00
C GLU A 172 -21.08 -28.30 15.05
N ASP A 173 -22.13 -27.61 14.59
CA ASP A 173 -23.14 -28.22 13.72
C ASP A 173 -22.58 -28.52 12.32
N ILE A 174 -21.77 -27.59 11.79
CA ILE A 174 -21.07 -27.78 10.52
C ILE A 174 -20.07 -28.93 10.64
N PHE A 175 -19.29 -28.94 11.72
CA PHE A 175 -18.34 -30.02 12.00
C PHE A 175 -19.03 -31.38 12.12
N LYS A 176 -20.13 -31.47 12.88
CA LYS A 176 -20.94 -32.69 12.99
C LYS A 176 -21.40 -33.15 11.61
N GLY A 177 -21.94 -32.24 10.81
CA GLY A 177 -22.35 -32.54 9.43
C GLY A 177 -21.22 -33.10 8.57
N LEU A 178 -19.98 -32.62 8.75
CA LEU A 178 -18.79 -33.10 8.02
C LEU A 178 -18.32 -34.48 8.47
N ILE A 179 -18.53 -34.84 9.74
CA ILE A 179 -18.12 -36.14 10.29
C ILE A 179 -19.26 -37.17 10.31
N THR A 180 -20.46 -36.81 9.89
CA THR A 180 -21.61 -37.73 9.77
C THR A 180 -21.87 -38.08 8.33
N ASP A 181 -22.24 -39.34 8.09
CA ASP A 181 -22.74 -39.79 6.79
C ASP A 181 -24.19 -39.32 6.56
N LYS A 182 -24.71 -39.49 5.35
CA LYS A 182 -26.07 -39.11 4.92
C LYS A 182 -27.18 -39.70 5.78
N ASP A 183 -26.89 -40.82 6.45
CA ASP A 183 -27.81 -41.53 7.35
C ASP A 183 -27.76 -41.01 8.80
N GLY A 184 -26.99 -39.95 9.08
CA GLY A 184 -26.84 -39.35 10.42
C GLY A 184 -25.91 -40.12 11.36
N ASN A 185 -25.27 -41.18 10.88
CA ASN A 185 -24.27 -41.94 11.63
C ASN A 185 -22.89 -41.27 11.52
N GLN A 186 -22.12 -41.25 12.61
CA GLN A 186 -20.73 -40.78 12.55
C GLN A 186 -19.91 -41.69 11.62
N ILE A 187 -19.14 -41.07 10.72
CA ILE A 187 -18.21 -41.77 9.85
C ILE A 187 -17.14 -42.41 10.75
N PRO A 188 -16.92 -43.73 10.63
CA PRO A 188 -15.95 -44.41 11.48
C PRO A 188 -14.54 -43.89 11.22
N ASN A 189 -13.70 -43.93 12.25
CA ASN A 189 -12.29 -43.54 12.18
C ASN A 189 -12.04 -42.08 11.76
N ILE A 190 -12.89 -41.12 12.17
CA ILE A 190 -12.62 -39.68 11.97
C ILE A 190 -12.19 -39.02 13.28
N VAL A 191 -13.04 -39.09 14.30
CA VAL A 191 -12.76 -38.58 15.66
C VAL A 191 -12.64 -39.77 16.61
N VAL A 192 -11.64 -39.73 17.48
CA VAL A 192 -11.46 -40.65 18.60
C VAL A 192 -12.34 -40.17 19.75
N ASP A 193 -13.50 -40.79 19.90
CA ASP A 193 -14.32 -40.63 21.09
C ASP A 193 -13.87 -41.67 22.14
N GLU A 194 -13.19 -41.20 23.20
CA GLU A 194 -12.73 -42.05 24.30
C GLU A 194 -13.88 -42.79 25.00
N GLY A 195 -15.09 -42.21 24.99
CA GLY A 195 -16.29 -42.84 25.56
C GLY A 195 -16.76 -44.02 24.72
N GLN A 196 -16.79 -43.87 23.39
CA GLN A 196 -17.09 -44.98 22.48
C GLN A 196 -16.00 -46.05 22.50
N GLN A 197 -14.72 -45.68 22.53
CA GLN A 197 -13.63 -46.66 22.63
C GLN A 197 -13.71 -47.46 23.94
N LYS A 198 -13.97 -46.81 25.07
CA LYS A 198 -14.18 -47.51 26.35
C LYS A 198 -15.43 -48.39 26.29
N ALA A 199 -16.52 -47.94 25.67
CA ALA A 199 -17.72 -48.73 25.50
C ALA A 199 -17.52 -49.94 24.57
N GLU A 200 -16.73 -49.82 23.51
CA GLU A 200 -16.37 -50.91 22.60
C GLU A 200 -15.37 -51.89 23.22
N GLN A 201 -14.40 -51.39 24.00
CA GLN A 201 -13.48 -52.22 24.78
C GLN A 201 -14.21 -52.98 25.89
N ASN A 202 -15.18 -52.35 26.53
CA ASN A 202 -16.01 -52.94 27.59
C ASN A 202 -17.23 -53.70 27.03
N LYS A 203 -17.47 -53.67 25.72
CA LYS A 203 -18.53 -54.48 25.10
C LYS A 203 -18.12 -55.94 25.21
N ALA A 204 -19.00 -56.76 25.77
CA ALA A 204 -18.77 -58.20 25.86
C ALA A 204 -18.48 -58.75 24.46
N LYS A 205 -17.22 -59.13 24.22
CA LYS A 205 -16.82 -59.86 23.02
C LYS A 205 -17.39 -61.26 23.16
N PHE A 206 -18.61 -61.46 22.71
CA PHE A 206 -19.12 -62.79 22.42
C PHE A 206 -18.26 -63.33 21.30
N THR A 207 -17.23 -64.09 21.66
CA THR A 207 -16.51 -64.91 20.69
C THR A 207 -17.57 -65.80 20.04
N THR A 208 -17.77 -65.61 18.74
CA THR A 208 -18.57 -66.54 17.95
C THR A 208 -17.98 -67.91 18.22
N LYS A 209 -18.78 -68.79 18.80
CA LYS A 209 -18.39 -70.17 19.04
C LYS A 209 -17.89 -70.72 17.71
N PHE A 210 -16.66 -71.18 17.70
CA PHE A 210 -16.07 -71.99 16.65
C PHE A 210 -17.11 -73.03 16.22
N THR A 211 -17.73 -72.85 15.05
CA THR A 211 -18.53 -73.88 14.41
C THR A 211 -17.57 -74.87 13.76
N GLY A 212 -16.78 -75.55 14.60
CA GLY A 212 -16.29 -76.87 14.31
C GLY A 212 -17.26 -77.84 14.96
N THR A 213 -17.99 -78.55 14.11
CA THR A 213 -18.84 -79.69 14.45
C THR A 213 -18.22 -80.54 15.58
N GLY A 214 -18.77 -80.41 16.78
CA GLY A 214 -18.37 -81.20 17.94
C GLY A 214 -18.85 -80.58 19.26
N ASN A 215 -19.84 -81.22 19.88
CA ASN A 215 -20.24 -80.96 21.27
C ASN A 215 -19.01 -80.92 22.19
N GLY A 216 -18.75 -79.80 22.86
CA GLY A 216 -17.62 -79.70 23.78
C GLY A 216 -17.73 -78.50 24.71
N GLY A 217 -18.46 -78.65 25.81
CA GLY A 217 -18.02 -78.01 27.05
C GLY A 217 -16.64 -78.55 27.41
N MET A 218 -15.80 -77.76 28.09
CA MET A 218 -14.48 -78.18 28.54
C MET A 218 -14.60 -79.56 29.21
N THR A 219 -13.90 -80.56 28.69
CA THR A 219 -13.98 -81.91 29.26
C THR A 219 -12.97 -82.06 30.40
N LYS A 220 -13.16 -83.04 31.28
CA LYS A 220 -12.23 -83.29 32.40
C LYS A 220 -10.79 -83.54 31.94
N ASP A 221 -10.62 -84.06 30.73
CA ASP A 221 -9.30 -84.25 30.12
C ASP A 221 -8.70 -82.94 29.59
N ASP A 222 -9.52 -81.98 29.20
CA ASP A 222 -9.06 -80.62 28.85
C ASP A 222 -8.59 -79.87 30.10
N PHE A 223 -9.29 -80.03 31.25
CA PHE A 223 -8.84 -79.47 32.54
C PHE A 223 -7.49 -80.06 32.98
N ARG A 224 -7.24 -81.36 32.72
CA ARG A 224 -5.94 -81.99 33.03
C ARG A 224 -4.80 -81.55 32.12
N LYS A 225 -5.10 -81.00 30.95
CA LYS A 225 -4.10 -80.43 30.03
C LYS A 225 -3.77 -78.97 30.34
N LEU A 226 -4.61 -78.28 31.12
CA LEU A 226 -4.31 -76.92 31.57
C LEU A 226 -3.07 -76.86 32.46
N SER A 227 -2.27 -75.82 32.26
CA SER A 227 -1.14 -75.46 33.12
C SER A 227 -1.61 -75.04 34.52
N LEU A 228 -0.68 -75.04 35.48
CA LEU A 228 -1.00 -74.69 36.87
C LEU A 228 -1.56 -73.26 36.99
N ASP A 229 -1.05 -72.33 36.19
CA ASP A 229 -1.47 -70.93 36.17
C ASP A 229 -2.88 -70.76 35.57
N GLU A 230 -3.24 -71.55 34.57
CA GLU A 230 -4.59 -71.55 33.99
C GLU A 230 -5.61 -72.16 34.94
N ARG A 231 -5.21 -73.20 35.70
CA ARG A 231 -6.06 -73.79 36.74
C ARG A 231 -6.28 -72.85 37.92
N THR A 232 -5.28 -72.06 38.31
CA THR A 232 -5.44 -71.07 39.39
C THR A 232 -6.32 -69.90 38.95
N LYS A 233 -6.20 -69.45 37.71
CA LYS A 233 -7.14 -68.48 37.11
C LYS A 233 -8.56 -69.04 37.06
N LEU A 234 -8.75 -70.30 36.66
CA LEU A 234 -10.08 -70.93 36.63
C LEU A 234 -10.69 -71.02 38.03
N LYS A 235 -9.89 -71.34 39.05
CA LYS A 235 -10.33 -71.33 40.45
C LYS A 235 -10.74 -69.93 40.94
N GLN A 236 -10.09 -68.88 40.44
CA GLN A 236 -10.43 -67.49 40.79
C GLN A 236 -11.67 -66.98 40.06
N SER A 237 -11.85 -67.35 38.79
CA SER A 237 -12.96 -66.88 37.96
C SER A 237 -14.24 -67.70 38.17
N ASP A 238 -14.14 -69.01 38.36
CA ASP A 238 -15.27 -69.92 38.53
C ASP A 238 -14.92 -71.10 39.48
N PRO A 239 -15.13 -70.91 40.79
CA PRO A 239 -14.83 -71.93 41.80
C PRO A 239 -15.67 -73.20 41.66
N GLU A 240 -16.93 -73.09 41.21
CA GLU A 240 -17.84 -74.24 41.10
C GLU A 240 -17.45 -75.15 39.94
N LEU A 241 -17.11 -74.56 38.79
CA LEU A 241 -16.60 -75.32 37.65
C LEU A 241 -15.24 -75.95 37.95
N TYR A 242 -14.36 -75.26 38.68
CA TYR A 242 -13.08 -75.81 39.11
C TYR A 242 -13.27 -77.07 39.98
N GLU A 243 -14.16 -77.02 40.97
CA GLU A 243 -14.44 -78.16 41.86
C GLU A 243 -15.13 -79.33 41.12
N ALA A 244 -16.03 -79.03 40.18
CA ALA A 244 -16.69 -80.05 39.35
C ALA A 244 -15.71 -80.79 38.42
N MET A 245 -14.66 -80.11 37.97
CA MET A 245 -13.68 -80.64 37.00
C MET A 245 -12.45 -81.27 37.65
N ARG A 246 -12.17 -80.93 38.93
CA ARG A 246 -11.08 -81.53 39.72
C ARG A 246 -11.41 -82.94 40.22
N LYS A 247 -12.66 -83.20 40.61
CA LYS A 247 -13.15 -84.54 41.00
C LYS A 247 -13.08 -85.49 39.83
#